data_AF-A0AAW1L4P3-F1
#
_entry.id   AF-A0AAW1L4P3-F1
#
_cell.length_a   1.000
_cell.length_b   1.000
_cell.length_c   1.000
_cell.angle_alpha   90.00
_cell.angle_beta   90.00
_cell.angle_gamma   90.00
#
_symmetry.space_group_name_H-M   'P 1'
#
loop_
_entity.id
_entity.type
_entity.pdbx_description
1 polymer ?
#
loop_
_entity_poly.entity_id
_entity_poly.type
_entity_poly.pdbx_seq_one_letter_code
_entity_poly.pdbx_strand_id
1 'polypeptide(L)'
;MARYFKEQDIDEFRECFYLFARSGQIKSLDELTVIMRSLGLSPTISELAGYLKQKGGKMSFADFLEVMHIHSRSEDLPREVVNAFKAWDPDGKGVISAKHLRHLLEKWGECLSAKEIDRIFREANVNNNSMVHYEDFVKIACAPIPDYY
;
A
#
# COMPACT_ATOMS: atom_id res chain seq x y z
N MET A 1 19.38 0.17 -16.95
CA MET A 1 18.65 -0.13 -15.71
C MET A 1 18.40 1.12 -14.87
N ALA A 2 19.31 2.11 -14.84
CA ALA A 2 19.08 3.46 -14.30
C ALA A 2 18.24 4.41 -15.20
N ARG A 3 17.36 3.89 -16.08
CA ARG A 3 16.62 4.76 -17.03
C ARG A 3 15.35 5.38 -16.43
N TYR A 4 14.92 4.93 -15.26
CA TYR A 4 13.58 5.25 -14.73
C TYR A 4 13.58 5.92 -13.36
N PHE A 5 14.72 5.93 -12.66
CA PHE A 5 14.87 6.49 -11.32
C PHE A 5 16.08 7.43 -11.28
N LYS A 6 16.04 8.47 -10.45
CA LYS A 6 17.20 9.33 -10.23
C LYS A 6 18.25 8.58 -9.42
N GLU A 7 19.51 9.01 -9.48
CA GLU A 7 20.59 8.36 -8.74
C GLU A 7 20.33 8.33 -7.23
N GLN A 8 19.76 9.40 -6.68
CA GLN A 8 19.38 9.48 -5.27
C GLN A 8 18.33 8.42 -4.89
N ASP A 9 17.30 8.23 -5.71
CA ASP A 9 16.27 7.21 -5.48
C ASP A 9 16.89 5.79 -5.55
N ILE A 10 17.83 5.57 -6.47
CA ILE A 10 18.52 4.29 -6.61
C ILE A 10 19.38 3.98 -5.39
N ASP A 11 20.06 4.98 -4.82
CA ASP A 11 20.86 4.81 -3.61
C ASP A 11 19.97 4.45 -2.42
N GLU A 12 18.83 5.14 -2.23
CA GLU A 12 17.86 4.80 -1.19
C GLU A 12 17.29 3.39 -1.36
N PHE A 13 16.89 3.02 -2.59
CA PHE A 13 16.40 1.68 -2.90
C PHE A 13 17.44 0.62 -2.62
N ARG A 14 18.72 0.91 -2.92
CA ARG A 14 19.82 -0.01 -2.67
C ARG A 14 20.04 -0.21 -1.17
N GLU A 15 20.08 0.87 -0.39
CA GLU A 15 20.24 0.80 1.06
C GLU A 15 19.11 0.01 1.71
N CYS A 16 17.85 0.32 1.37
CA CYS A 16 16.69 -0.40 1.87
C CYS A 16 16.71 -1.88 1.46
N PHE A 17 17.04 -2.18 0.20
CA PHE A 17 17.15 -3.55 -0.30
C PHE A 17 18.16 -4.36 0.51
N TYR A 18 19.38 -3.86 0.70
CA TYR A 18 20.42 -4.62 1.41
C TYR A 18 20.23 -4.64 2.93
N LEU A 19 19.44 -3.72 3.49
CA LEU A 19 19.04 -3.77 4.90
C LEU A 19 18.27 -5.06 5.23
N PHE A 20 17.34 -5.44 4.36
CA PHE A 20 16.46 -6.60 4.55
C PHE A 20 16.93 -7.84 3.76
N ALA A 21 17.32 -7.70 2.50
CA ALA A 21 17.81 -8.79 1.65
C ALA A 21 19.34 -8.94 1.71
N ARG A 22 19.89 -9.17 2.91
CA ARG A 22 21.35 -9.27 3.14
C ARG A 22 22.06 -10.34 2.31
N SER A 23 21.31 -11.34 1.84
CA SER A 23 21.83 -12.37 0.95
C SER A 23 22.09 -11.90 -0.50
N GLY A 24 21.77 -10.63 -0.80
CA GLY A 24 21.86 -10.02 -2.13
C GLY A 24 20.69 -10.35 -3.05
N GLN A 25 19.71 -11.10 -2.55
CA GLN A 25 18.47 -11.43 -3.24
C GLN A 25 17.31 -11.46 -2.24
N ILE A 26 16.15 -10.99 -2.68
CA ILE A 26 14.88 -11.20 -1.98
C ILE A 26 14.43 -12.63 -2.27
N LYS A 27 14.07 -13.39 -1.23
CA LYS A 27 13.71 -14.82 -1.29
C LYS A 27 12.37 -15.12 -0.63
N SER A 28 11.82 -14.18 0.14
CA SER A 28 10.53 -14.34 0.79
C SER A 28 9.59 -13.18 0.46
N LEU A 29 8.28 -13.44 0.63
CA LEU A 29 7.27 -12.40 0.54
C LEU A 29 7.47 -11.33 1.61
N ASP A 30 7.90 -11.72 2.81
CA ASP A 30 8.12 -10.77 3.91
C ASP A 30 9.23 -9.77 3.59
N GLU A 31 10.35 -10.23 3.02
CA GLU A 31 11.43 -9.35 2.56
C GLU A 31 10.92 -8.36 1.50
N LEU A 32 10.19 -8.85 0.49
CA LEU A 32 9.64 -7.99 -0.57
C LEU A 32 8.64 -6.97 0.00
N THR A 33 7.76 -7.43 0.90
CA THR A 33 6.73 -6.60 1.55
C THR A 33 7.37 -5.47 2.32
N VAL A 34 8.35 -5.78 3.18
CA VAL A 34 9.00 -4.79 4.02
C VAL A 34 9.78 -3.79 3.17
N ILE A 35 10.52 -4.24 2.15
CA ILE A 35 11.30 -3.34 1.29
C ILE A 35 10.39 -2.39 0.51
N MET A 36 9.36 -2.90 -0.19
CA MET A 36 8.47 -2.05 -0.99
C MET A 36 7.69 -1.04 -0.13
N ARG A 37 7.20 -1.48 1.04
CA ARG A 37 6.48 -0.60 1.97
C ARG A 37 7.38 0.43 2.65
N SER A 38 8.63 0.07 2.95
CA SER A 38 9.61 1.02 3.50
C SER A 38 9.98 2.12 2.50
N LEU A 39 9.81 1.85 1.20
CA LEU A 39 10.04 2.80 0.11
C LEU A 39 8.76 3.53 -0.33
N GLY A 40 7.68 3.43 0.47
CA GLY A 40 6.45 4.21 0.28
C GLY A 40 5.43 3.63 -0.70
N LEU A 41 5.67 2.45 -1.28
CA LEU A 41 4.67 1.75 -2.10
C LEU A 41 3.79 0.86 -1.23
N SER A 42 2.55 0.61 -1.65
CA SER A 42 1.56 -0.19 -0.93
C SER A 42 1.06 -1.39 -1.74
N PRO A 43 1.95 -2.27 -2.23
CA PRO A 43 1.53 -3.43 -3.00
C PRO A 43 0.71 -4.40 -2.13
N THR A 44 -0.28 -5.01 -2.78
CA THR A 44 -1.07 -6.11 -2.20
C THR A 44 -0.23 -7.38 -2.09
N ILE A 45 -0.55 -8.26 -1.15
CA ILE A 45 0.03 -9.61 -1.01
C ILE A 45 -0.12 -10.40 -2.31
N SER A 46 -1.23 -10.23 -3.02
CA SER A 46 -1.45 -10.87 -4.33
C SER A 46 -0.47 -10.40 -5.40
N GLU A 47 -0.22 -9.09 -5.48
CA GLU A 47 0.78 -8.52 -6.41
C GLU A 47 2.19 -8.94 -6.05
N LEU A 48 2.55 -8.88 -4.76
CA LEU A 48 3.84 -9.32 -4.23
C LEU A 48 4.12 -10.79 -4.60
N ALA A 49 3.13 -11.67 -4.41
CA ALA A 49 3.21 -13.07 -4.83
C ALA A 49 3.36 -13.22 -6.34
N GLY A 50 2.67 -12.39 -7.12
CA GLY A 50 2.84 -12.32 -8.57
C GLY A 50 4.26 -11.96 -8.98
N TYR A 51 4.82 -10.88 -8.42
CA TYR A 51 6.18 -10.41 -8.73
C TYR A 51 7.24 -11.46 -8.38
N LEU A 52 7.16 -12.04 -7.17
CA LEU A 52 8.13 -13.03 -6.73
C LEU A 52 8.06 -14.30 -7.58
N LYS A 53 6.85 -14.75 -7.93
CA LYS A 53 6.63 -15.91 -8.81
C LYS A 53 7.16 -15.66 -10.22
N GLN A 54 6.91 -14.48 -10.79
CA GLN A 54 7.39 -14.11 -12.12
C GLN A 54 8.92 -14.13 -12.22
N LYS A 55 9.61 -13.82 -11.11
CA LYS A 55 11.07 -13.85 -11.01
C LYS A 55 11.64 -15.21 -10.56
N GLY A 56 10.82 -16.27 -10.51
CA GLY A 56 11.28 -17.62 -10.19
C GLY A 56 11.53 -17.85 -8.69
N GLY A 57 10.81 -17.13 -7.83
CA GLY A 57 10.85 -17.29 -6.37
C GLY A 57 11.98 -16.52 -5.67
N LYS A 58 12.84 -15.83 -6.43
CA LYS A 58 13.92 -14.99 -5.90
C LYS A 58 14.18 -13.81 -6.82
N MET A 59 14.60 -12.68 -6.26
CA MET A 59 14.72 -11.43 -7.00
C MET A 59 16.07 -10.77 -6.70
N SER A 60 16.86 -10.48 -7.74
CA SER A 60 18.07 -9.67 -7.62
C SER A 60 17.71 -8.19 -7.43
N PHE A 61 18.68 -7.34 -7.07
CA PHE A 61 18.45 -5.90 -7.02
C PHE A 61 17.99 -5.32 -8.37
N ALA A 62 18.52 -5.83 -9.48
CA ALA A 62 18.11 -5.39 -10.81
C ALA A 62 16.65 -5.78 -11.14
N ASP A 63 16.23 -6.98 -10.75
CA ASP A 63 14.84 -7.42 -10.88
C ASP A 63 13.91 -6.60 -9.98
N PHE A 64 14.37 -6.24 -8.79
CA PHE A 64 13.64 -5.41 -7.84
C PHE A 64 13.38 -4.01 -8.39
N LEU A 65 14.38 -3.37 -9.00
CA LEU A 65 14.20 -2.06 -9.66
C LEU A 65 13.15 -2.12 -10.78
N GLU A 66 13.11 -3.21 -11.54
CA GLU A 66 12.08 -3.40 -12.56
C GLU A 66 10.68 -3.52 -11.95
N VAL A 67 10.53 -4.30 -10.87
CA VAL A 67 9.26 -4.42 -10.14
C VAL A 67 8.81 -3.09 -9.54
N MET A 68 9.72 -2.34 -8.91
CA MET A 68 9.44 -0.99 -8.39
C MET A 68 8.94 -0.06 -9.50
N HIS A 69 9.56 -0.11 -10.68
CA HIS A 69 9.16 0.72 -11.81
C HIS A 69 7.78 0.34 -12.36
N ILE A 70 7.49 -0.95 -12.46
CA ILE A 70 6.19 -1.43 -12.93
C ILE A 70 5.10 -1.05 -11.93
N HIS A 71 5.31 -1.32 -10.65
CA HIS A 71 4.31 -1.08 -9.60
C HIS A 71 4.02 0.40 -9.40
N SER A 72 5.06 1.25 -9.33
CA SER A 72 4.87 2.72 -9.17
C SER A 72 4.10 3.38 -10.32
N ARG A 73 3.99 2.72 -11.47
CA ARG A 73 3.20 3.20 -12.60
C ARG A 73 1.76 2.69 -12.61
N SER A 74 1.50 1.56 -11.95
CA SER A 74 0.16 0.97 -11.86
C SER A 74 -0.57 1.40 -10.60
N GLU A 75 0.15 1.66 -9.52
CA GLU A 75 -0.42 1.98 -8.21
C GLU A 75 -1.10 3.36 -8.23
N ASP A 76 -2.39 3.37 -7.92
CA ASP A 76 -3.18 4.57 -7.61
C ASP A 76 -4.15 4.22 -6.46
N LEU A 77 -3.57 3.84 -5.32
CA LEU A 77 -4.31 3.37 -4.15
C LEU A 77 -5.44 4.32 -3.74
N PRO A 78 -5.25 5.66 -3.65
CA PRO A 78 -6.35 6.55 -3.29
C PRO A 78 -7.53 6.46 -4.25
N ARG A 79 -7.25 6.41 -5.57
CA ARG A 79 -8.31 6.32 -6.58
C ARG A 79 -9.00 4.96 -6.57
N GLU A 80 -8.25 3.88 -6.41
CA GLU A 80 -8.79 2.53 -6.34
C GLU A 80 -9.75 2.38 -5.15
N VAL A 81 -9.33 2.85 -3.97
CA VAL A 81 -10.14 2.81 -2.76
C VAL A 81 -11.38 3.71 -2.89
N VAL A 82 -11.26 4.92 -3.45
CA VAL A 82 -12.41 5.80 -3.72
C VAL A 82 -13.38 5.16 -4.73
N ASN A 83 -12.89 4.55 -5.80
CA ASN A 83 -13.73 3.88 -6.80
C ASN A 83 -14.48 2.70 -6.18
N ALA A 84 -13.83 1.93 -5.30
CA ALA A 84 -14.48 0.87 -4.54
C ALA A 84 -15.64 1.45 -3.72
N PHE A 85 -15.44 2.53 -2.96
CA PHE A 85 -16.52 3.16 -2.19
C PHE A 85 -17.65 3.73 -3.07
N LYS A 86 -17.34 4.31 -4.22
CA LYS A 86 -18.35 4.81 -5.18
C LYS A 86 -19.25 3.69 -5.71
N ALA A 87 -18.74 2.47 -5.87
CA ALA A 87 -19.56 1.33 -6.24
C ALA A 87 -20.63 0.97 -5.18
N TRP A 88 -20.44 1.39 -3.92
CA TRP A 88 -21.37 1.19 -2.80
C TRP A 88 -22.30 2.38 -2.53
N ASP A 89 -22.10 3.50 -3.24
CA ASP A 89 -22.86 4.74 -3.08
C ASP A 89 -23.53 5.12 -4.40
N PRO A 90 -24.55 4.35 -4.84
CA PRO A 90 -25.23 4.60 -6.12
C PRO A 90 -25.97 5.94 -6.15
N ASP A 91 -26.33 6.46 -4.97
CA ASP A 91 -26.98 7.77 -4.83
C ASP A 91 -25.97 8.94 -4.89
N GLY A 92 -24.66 8.66 -4.91
CA GLY A 92 -23.59 9.66 -4.97
C GLY A 92 -23.57 10.61 -3.77
N LYS A 93 -23.94 10.12 -2.58
CA LYS A 93 -23.98 10.93 -1.34
C LYS A 93 -22.59 11.39 -0.88
N GLY A 94 -21.53 10.72 -1.30
CA GLY A 94 -20.14 11.04 -0.92
C GLY A 94 -19.81 10.64 0.52
N VAL A 95 -20.70 9.91 1.21
CA VAL A 95 -20.57 9.57 2.62
C VAL A 95 -20.94 8.12 2.91
N ILE A 96 -20.26 7.53 3.89
CA ILE A 96 -20.52 6.18 4.39
C ILE A 96 -20.55 6.18 5.92
N SER A 97 -21.38 5.36 6.55
CA SER A 97 -21.34 5.25 8.02
C SER A 97 -20.04 4.55 8.46
N ALA A 98 -19.44 4.99 9.57
CA ALA A 98 -18.21 4.38 10.10
C ALA A 98 -18.34 2.85 10.32
N LYS A 99 -19.53 2.38 10.71
CA LYS A 99 -19.83 0.94 10.84
C LYS A 99 -19.76 0.21 9.50
N HIS A 100 -20.33 0.80 8.44
CA HIS A 100 -20.28 0.20 7.11
C HIS A 100 -18.86 0.27 6.53
N LEU A 101 -18.15 1.37 6.73
CA LEU A 101 -16.74 1.51 6.35
C LEU A 101 -15.87 0.41 7.00
N ARG A 102 -16.03 0.18 8.31
CA ARG A 102 -15.34 -0.92 9.01
C ARG A 102 -15.67 -2.26 8.38
N HIS A 103 -16.96 -2.54 8.15
CA HIS A 103 -17.39 -3.80 7.56
C HIS A 103 -16.76 -4.03 6.18
N LEU A 104 -16.65 -2.98 5.36
CA LEU A 104 -15.98 -3.07 4.06
C LEU A 104 -14.49 -3.43 4.22
N LEU A 105 -13.76 -2.73 5.08
CA LEU A 105 -12.34 -2.97 5.33
C LEU A 105 -12.05 -4.36 5.95
N GLU A 106 -13.00 -4.96 6.68
CA GLU A 106 -12.86 -6.31 7.25
C GLU A 106 -13.23 -7.44 6.28
N LYS A 107 -13.98 -7.16 5.22
CA LYS A 107 -14.63 -8.19 4.38
C LYS A 107 -14.25 -8.15 2.90
N TRP A 108 -13.68 -7.05 2.41
CA TRP A 108 -13.49 -6.84 0.97
C TRP A 108 -12.00 -6.62 0.64
N GLY A 109 -11.50 -7.40 -0.32
CA GLY A 109 -10.10 -7.32 -0.77
C GLY A 109 -9.12 -7.94 0.23
N GLU A 110 -8.01 -7.23 0.49
CA GLU A 110 -7.09 -7.60 1.55
C GLU A 110 -7.62 -7.12 2.89
N CYS A 111 -8.26 -8.04 3.62
CA CYS A 111 -8.94 -7.73 4.86
C CYS A 111 -7.96 -7.21 5.92
N LEU A 112 -8.29 -6.06 6.49
CA LEU A 112 -7.58 -5.53 7.65
C LEU A 112 -8.13 -6.17 8.93
N SER A 113 -7.26 -6.37 9.90
CA SER A 113 -7.67 -6.77 11.23
C SER A 113 -8.40 -5.63 11.95
N ALA A 114 -9.27 -5.97 12.91
CA ALA A 114 -9.99 -4.98 13.72
C ALA A 114 -9.04 -3.96 14.37
N LYS A 115 -7.84 -4.39 14.80
CA LYS A 115 -6.81 -3.54 15.40
C LYS A 115 -6.24 -2.52 14.41
N GLU A 116 -6.00 -2.92 13.16
CA GLU A 116 -5.52 -2.03 12.11
C GLU A 116 -6.58 -1.00 11.75
N ILE A 117 -7.85 -1.42 11.65
CA ILE A 117 -8.97 -0.51 11.38
C ILE A 117 -9.14 0.49 12.52
N ASP A 118 -9.08 0.05 13.77
CA ASP A 118 -9.15 0.94 14.95
C ASP A 118 -8.04 2.00 14.92
N ARG A 119 -6.83 1.59 14.51
CA ARG A 119 -5.70 2.51 14.36
C ARG A 119 -5.97 3.55 13.27
N ILE A 120 -6.40 3.12 12.09
CA ILE A 120 -6.71 4.03 10.96
C ILE A 120 -7.84 4.99 11.34
N PHE A 121 -8.90 4.50 11.99
CA PHE A 121 -10.03 5.32 12.41
C PHE A 121 -9.61 6.38 13.42
N ARG A 122 -8.75 6.01 14.38
CA ARG A 122 -8.18 6.95 15.34
C ARG A 122 -7.33 8.02 14.65
N GLU A 123 -6.45 7.63 13.74
CA GLU A 123 -5.58 8.55 12.99
C GLU A 123 -6.40 9.50 12.08
N ALA A 124 -7.49 9.00 11.49
CA ALA A 124 -8.42 9.78 10.68
C ALA A 124 -9.51 10.52 11.49
N ASN A 125 -9.46 10.48 12.83
CA ASN A 125 -10.45 11.08 13.73
C ASN A 125 -11.91 10.66 13.40
N VAL A 126 -12.11 9.39 13.04
CA VAL A 126 -13.41 8.79 12.71
C VAL A 126 -14.02 8.15 13.94
N ASN A 127 -15.23 8.60 14.30
CA ASN A 127 -16.01 8.04 15.40
C ASN A 127 -16.98 6.96 14.89
N ASN A 128 -17.22 5.91 15.69
CA ASN A 128 -18.06 4.75 15.30
C ASN A 128 -19.52 5.09 14.90
N ASN A 129 -20.05 6.25 15.30
CA ASN A 129 -21.40 6.71 14.94
C ASN A 129 -21.39 7.89 13.94
N SER A 130 -20.24 8.23 13.38
CA SER A 130 -20.12 9.32 12.40
C SER A 130 -20.45 8.87 10.98
N MET A 131 -20.87 9.83 10.16
CA MET A 131 -20.83 9.71 8.70
C MET A 131 -19.44 10.17 8.25
N VAL A 132 -18.81 9.38 7.40
CA VAL A 132 -17.45 9.57 6.93
C VAL A 132 -17.49 9.98 5.47
N HIS A 133 -16.89 11.12 5.14
CA HIS A 133 -16.61 11.48 3.75
C HIS A 133 -15.46 10.60 3.26
N TYR A 134 -15.76 9.63 2.41
CA TYR A 134 -14.79 8.59 2.06
C TYR A 134 -13.59 9.15 1.29
N GLU A 135 -13.76 10.23 0.49
CA GLU A 135 -12.62 10.85 -0.21
C GLU A 135 -11.63 11.48 0.77
N ASP A 136 -12.10 12.11 1.84
CA ASP A 136 -11.23 12.70 2.87
C ASP A 136 -10.62 11.64 3.77
N PHE A 137 -11.37 10.59 4.10
CA PHE A 137 -10.85 9.43 4.80
C PHE A 137 -9.70 8.79 4.02
N VAL A 138 -9.86 8.60 2.71
CA VAL A 138 -8.82 8.00 1.86
C VAL A 138 -7.58 8.88 1.79
N LYS A 139 -7.72 10.20 1.69
CA LYS A 139 -6.57 11.12 1.75
C LYS A 139 -5.76 10.96 3.03
N ILE A 140 -6.43 10.78 4.17
CA ILE A 140 -5.75 10.61 5.46
C ILE A 140 -5.18 9.19 5.59
N ALA A 141 -5.96 8.17 5.25
CA ALA A 141 -5.57 6.76 5.39
C ALA A 141 -4.43 6.36 4.44
N CYS A 142 -4.35 6.99 3.27
CA CYS A 142 -3.29 6.76 2.29
C CYS A 142 -2.19 7.84 2.33
N ALA A 143 -2.25 8.78 3.28
CA ALA A 143 -1.16 9.73 3.46
C ALA A 143 0.09 8.99 3.93
N PRO A 144 1.29 9.36 3.43
CA PRO A 144 2.52 8.92 4.06
C PRO A 144 2.50 9.33 5.53
N ILE A 145 2.98 8.44 6.41
CA ILE A 145 3.07 8.71 7.84
C ILE A 145 3.87 10.00 8.01
N PRO A 146 3.32 11.07 8.62
CA PRO A 146 4.07 12.29 8.83
C PRO A 146 5.33 11.97 9.65
N ASP A 147 6.48 12.46 9.18
CA ASP A 147 7.70 12.46 9.99
C ASP A 147 7.47 13.33 11.23
N TYR A 148 7.02 12.71 12.33
CA TYR A 148 7.02 13.35 13.62
C TYR A 148 8.45 13.29 14.18
N TYR A 149 9.23 14.33 13.87
CA TYR A 149 10.49 14.65 14.54
C TYR A 149 10.27 15.07 15.99
#